data_AF-U3ABU1-F1
#
_entry.id   AF-U3ABU1-F1
#
_cell.length_a   1.000
_cell.length_b   1.000
_cell.length_c   1.000
_cell.angle_alpha   90.00
_cell.angle_beta   90.00
_cell.angle_gamma   90.00
#
_symmetry.space_group_name_H-M   'P 1'
#
loop_
_entity.id
_entity.type
_entity.pdbx_description
1 polymer ?
#
loop_
_entity_poly.entity_id
_entity_poly.type
_entity_poly.pdbx_seq_one_letter_code
_entity_poly.pdbx_strand_id
1 'polypeptide(L)'
;MKLDKEFIELQRLFSQKDMLTEVKQYSKSGAMEALLIRKEKMKLKIYQEKGHHYPHIHIDYGKQNHVASYSIETGQRLEGNLPKSFDRVVTSWLERNRSKVLEVWAALQLGEPHEHLIAELSGDA
;
A
#
# COMPACT_ATOMS: atom_id res chain seq x y z
N MET A 1 17.61 6.22 -3.95
CA MET A 1 16.73 5.94 -5.11
C MET A 1 15.29 6.22 -4.68
N LYS A 2 14.48 6.95 -5.46
CA LYS A 2 13.12 7.36 -5.01
C LYS A 2 12.08 6.28 -5.34
N LEU A 3 11.23 5.90 -4.37
CA LEU A 3 10.12 4.96 -4.56
C LEU A 3 8.81 5.62 -5.03
N ASP A 4 8.84 6.93 -5.31
CA ASP A 4 7.67 7.75 -5.63
C ASP A 4 6.83 7.16 -6.78
N LYS A 5 7.47 6.68 -7.84
CA LYS A 5 6.76 6.19 -9.03
C LYS A 5 6.07 4.85 -8.76
N GLU A 6 6.77 3.95 -8.10
CA GLU A 6 6.28 2.64 -7.71
C GLU A 6 5.12 2.79 -6.73
N PHE A 7 5.22 3.74 -5.80
CA PHE A 7 4.16 4.05 -4.86
C PHE A 7 2.93 4.65 -5.55
N ILE A 8 3.10 5.64 -6.44
CA ILE A 8 2.00 6.20 -7.25
C ILE A 8 1.32 5.10 -8.08
N GLU A 9 2.10 4.15 -8.63
CA GLU A 9 1.56 3.00 -9.34
C GLU A 9 0.68 2.15 -8.42
N LEU A 10 1.14 1.83 -7.21
CA LEU A 10 0.37 1.04 -6.25
C LEU A 10 -0.93 1.73 -5.84
N GLN A 11 -0.87 3.03 -5.53
CA GLN A 11 -2.06 3.84 -5.24
C GLN A 11 -3.06 3.78 -6.39
N ARG A 12 -2.58 3.94 -7.63
CA ARG A 12 -3.42 3.87 -8.84
C ARG A 12 -4.06 2.48 -9.01
N LEU A 13 -3.32 1.41 -8.76
CA LEU A 13 -3.85 0.03 -8.84
C LEU A 13 -4.93 -0.22 -7.79
N PHE A 14 -4.77 0.33 -6.59
CA PHE A 14 -5.79 0.26 -5.54
C PHE A 14 -7.06 1.01 -5.95
N SER A 15 -6.94 2.26 -6.42
CA SER A 15 -8.10 3.03 -6.88
C SER A 15 -8.84 2.35 -8.03
N GLN A 16 -8.11 1.80 -9.01
CA GLN A 16 -8.75 1.04 -10.11
C GLN A 16 -9.48 -0.19 -9.59
N LYS A 17 -8.87 -0.94 -8.66
CA LYS A 17 -9.48 -2.13 -8.08
C LYS A 17 -10.76 -1.78 -7.32
N ASP A 18 -10.71 -0.69 -6.55
CA ASP A 18 -11.83 -0.22 -5.75
C ASP A 18 -13.01 0.23 -6.63
N MET A 19 -12.74 1.02 -7.66
CA MET A 19 -13.75 1.40 -8.66
C MET A 19 -14.40 0.17 -9.31
N LEU A 20 -13.62 -0.86 -9.63
CA LEU A 20 -14.15 -2.10 -10.22
C LEU A 20 -14.99 -2.92 -9.22
N THR A 21 -14.63 -2.92 -7.93
CA THR A 21 -15.43 -3.57 -6.90
C THR A 21 -16.74 -2.83 -6.64
N GLU A 22 -16.71 -1.49 -6.65
CA GLU A 22 -17.91 -0.66 -6.53
C GLU A 22 -18.85 -0.84 -7.73
N VAL A 23 -18.36 -0.73 -8.97
CA VAL A 23 -19.21 -0.88 -10.18
C VAL A 23 -19.90 -2.24 -10.24
N LYS A 24 -19.26 -3.32 -9.76
CA LYS A 24 -19.91 -4.64 -9.63
C LYS A 24 -21.04 -4.66 -8.61
N GLN A 25 -20.94 -3.89 -7.52
CA GLN A 25 -22.01 -3.74 -6.54
C GLN A 25 -23.16 -2.89 -7.10
N TYR A 26 -22.85 -1.79 -7.79
CA TYR A 26 -23.86 -0.92 -8.43
C TYR A 26 -24.63 -1.61 -9.55
N SER A 27 -24.00 -2.49 -10.34
CA SER A 27 -24.70 -3.28 -11.36
C SER A 27 -25.79 -4.19 -10.78
N LYS A 28 -25.78 -4.49 -9.47
CA LYS A 28 -26.83 -5.25 -8.78
C LYS A 28 -27.90 -4.37 -8.13
N SER A 29 -27.64 -3.09 -7.91
CA SER A 29 -28.55 -2.14 -7.25
C SER A 29 -28.71 -0.91 -8.14
N GLY A 30 -29.76 -0.89 -8.97
CA GLY A 30 -30.00 0.10 -10.04
C GLY A 30 -30.25 1.54 -9.57
N ALA A 31 -29.30 2.17 -8.89
CA ALA A 31 -29.33 3.58 -8.51
C ALA A 31 -28.09 4.29 -9.09
N MET A 32 -28.31 5.09 -10.14
CA MET A 32 -27.30 5.81 -10.92
C MET A 32 -26.75 7.09 -10.23
N GLU A 33 -26.84 7.23 -8.91
CA GLU A 33 -26.65 8.56 -8.26
C GLU A 33 -25.34 8.75 -7.48
N ALA A 34 -24.48 7.75 -7.30
CA ALA A 34 -23.32 7.86 -6.41
C ALA A 34 -21.95 7.96 -7.10
N LEU A 35 -21.88 8.56 -8.30
CA LEU A 35 -20.62 8.78 -9.05
C LEU A 35 -19.76 9.95 -8.50
N LEU A 36 -19.83 10.22 -7.20
CA LEU A 36 -19.00 11.20 -6.51
C LEU A 36 -17.92 10.49 -5.67
N ILE A 37 -16.93 9.97 -6.39
CA ILE A 37 -15.49 10.13 -6.09
C ILE A 37 -15.16 10.09 -4.58
N ARG A 38 -15.10 8.89 -4.01
CA ARG A 38 -14.25 8.66 -2.83
C ARG A 38 -12.85 8.40 -3.35
N LYS A 39 -12.06 9.46 -3.49
CA LYS A 39 -10.61 9.35 -3.69
C LYS A 39 -9.99 8.92 -2.36
N GLU A 40 -10.15 7.64 -2.01
CA GLU A 40 -9.62 7.09 -0.78
C GLU A 40 -8.08 7.15 -0.84
N LYS A 41 -7.49 7.84 0.15
CA LYS A 41 -6.03 8.02 0.24
C LYS A 41 -5.44 6.68 0.69
N MET A 42 -4.67 6.03 -0.17
CA MET A 42 -3.84 4.88 0.21
C MET A 42 -2.46 5.40 0.64
N LYS A 43 -1.95 4.95 1.78
CA LYS A 43 -0.57 5.26 2.21
C LYS A 43 0.21 3.96 2.39
N LEU A 44 1.49 3.98 2.03
CA LEU A 44 2.41 2.88 2.30
C LEU A 44 3.42 3.34 3.33
N LYS A 45 3.62 2.55 4.37
CA LYS A 45 4.55 2.86 5.46
C LYS A 45 5.53 1.72 5.66
N ILE A 46 6.77 2.09 5.95
CA ILE A 46 7.83 1.18 6.36
C ILE A 46 8.39 1.73 7.65
N TYR A 47 8.37 0.94 8.71
CA TYR A 47 8.85 1.37 10.01
C TYR A 47 10.30 0.92 10.23
N GLN A 48 11.05 1.78 10.93
CA GLN A 48 12.29 1.35 11.56
C GLN A 48 11.93 0.54 12.79
N GLU A 49 12.28 -0.74 12.81
CA GLU A 49 11.93 -1.64 13.90
C GLU A 49 13.20 -2.20 14.53
N LYS A 50 13.43 -1.85 15.78
CA LYS A 50 14.57 -2.37 16.53
C LYS A 50 14.28 -3.81 16.94
N GLY A 51 14.79 -4.77 16.17
CA GLY A 51 14.77 -6.20 16.52
C GLY A 51 13.73 -7.06 15.81
N HIS A 52 12.95 -6.52 14.87
CA HIS A 52 12.15 -7.35 13.96
C HIS A 52 12.99 -7.77 12.76
N HIS A 53 13.23 -9.07 12.62
CA HIS A 53 14.06 -9.62 11.55
C HIS A 53 13.33 -9.79 10.21
N TYR A 54 12.02 -9.52 10.14
CA TYR A 54 11.22 -9.81 8.95
C TYR A 54 10.85 -8.53 8.19
N PRO A 55 11.40 -8.34 6.97
CA PRO A 55 11.07 -7.18 6.15
C PRO A 55 9.60 -7.16 5.73
N HIS A 56 8.88 -6.11 6.11
CA HIS A 56 7.47 -5.95 5.77
C HIS A 56 7.08 -4.48 5.51
N ILE A 57 5.96 -4.31 4.80
CA ILE A 57 5.31 -3.01 4.54
C ILE A 57 3.96 -2.95 5.25
N HIS A 58 3.51 -1.75 5.56
CA HIS A 58 2.18 -1.45 6.09
C HIS A 58 1.37 -0.64 5.08
N ILE A 59 0.09 -0.96 4.94
CA ILE A 59 -0.83 -0.30 4.02
C ILE A 59 -1.96 0.33 4.81
N ASP A 60 -2.11 1.65 4.67
CA ASP A 60 -3.30 2.39 5.06
C ASP A 60 -4.19 2.55 3.83
N TYR A 61 -5.50 2.37 3.98
CA TYR A 61 -6.46 2.52 2.88
C TYR A 61 -7.76 3.14 3.37
N GLY A 62 -8.23 4.16 2.65
CA GLY A 62 -9.44 4.89 3.01
C GLY A 62 -9.26 5.69 4.29
N LYS A 63 -10.08 5.39 5.30
CA LYS A 63 -10.01 6.01 6.63
C LYS A 63 -9.31 5.13 7.66
N GLN A 64 -8.90 3.92 7.27
CA GLN A 64 -8.31 2.95 8.18
C GLN A 64 -6.79 3.02 8.09
N ASN A 65 -6.14 3.15 9.25
CA ASN A 65 -4.69 3.01 9.38
C ASN A 65 -4.35 1.55 9.70
N HIS A 66 -3.21 1.06 9.22
CA HIS A 66 -2.75 -0.33 9.34
C HIS A 66 -3.81 -1.35 8.89
N VAL A 67 -4.35 -1.15 7.69
CA VAL A 67 -5.37 -2.04 7.14
C VAL A 67 -4.80 -3.43 6.87
N ALA A 68 -3.55 -3.48 6.42
CA ALA A 68 -2.81 -4.73 6.24
C ALA A 68 -1.31 -4.53 6.21
N SER A 69 -0.60 -5.59 6.58
CA SER A 69 0.86 -5.68 6.54
C SER A 69 1.29 -6.84 5.65
N TYR A 70 2.33 -6.65 4.85
CA TYR A 70 2.79 -7.64 3.87
C TYR A 70 4.30 -7.86 3.96
N SER A 71 4.73 -9.12 3.88
CA SER A 71 6.14 -9.49 3.78
C SER A 71 6.71 -9.00 2.46
N ILE A 72 7.82 -8.27 2.50
CA ILE A 72 8.51 -7.80 1.28
C ILE A 72 9.09 -8.99 0.51
N GLU A 73 9.60 -9.99 1.23
CA GLU A 73 10.26 -11.16 0.63
C GLU A 73 9.27 -12.08 -0.10
N THR A 74 8.14 -12.39 0.52
CA THR A 74 7.18 -13.36 -0.03
C THR A 74 6.01 -12.68 -0.75
N GLY A 75 5.75 -11.40 -0.48
CA GLY A 75 4.54 -10.72 -0.95
C GLY A 75 3.26 -11.19 -0.27
N GLN A 76 3.35 -12.06 0.74
CA GLN A 76 2.20 -12.57 1.49
C GLN A 76 1.76 -11.59 2.56
N ARG A 77 0.45 -11.55 2.81
CA ARG A 77 -0.11 -10.79 3.92
C ARG A 77 0.29 -11.44 5.24
N LEU A 78 0.84 -10.64 6.14
CA LEU A 78 1.17 -11.03 7.51
C LEU A 78 -0.02 -10.80 8.44
N GLU A 79 -0.65 -9.62 8.33
CA GLU A 79 -1.76 -9.23 9.20
C GLU A 79 -2.73 -8.29 8.46
N GLY A 80 -3.96 -8.21 8.97
CA GLY A 80 -4.92 -7.17 8.62
C GLY A 80 -6.13 -7.63 7.80
N ASN A 81 -7.08 -6.70 7.65
CA ASN A 81 -8.45 -6.95 7.19
C ASN A 81 -8.73 -6.40 5.78
N LEU A 82 -7.70 -6.03 5.02
CA LEU A 82 -7.88 -5.60 3.63
C LEU A 82 -8.66 -6.68 2.83
N PRO A 83 -9.57 -6.35 1.90
CA PRO A 83 -10.27 -7.39 1.16
C PRO A 83 -9.27 -8.27 0.38
N LYS A 84 -9.47 -9.60 0.39
CA LYS A 84 -8.56 -10.57 -0.26
C LYS A 84 -8.32 -10.30 -1.75
N SER A 85 -9.24 -9.58 -2.39
CA SER A 85 -9.10 -9.15 -3.78
C SER A 85 -7.88 -8.23 -3.98
N PHE A 86 -7.50 -7.42 -2.99
CA PHE A 86 -6.34 -6.54 -3.05
C PHE A 86 -5.02 -7.26 -2.80
N ASP A 87 -5.01 -8.43 -2.16
CA ASP A 87 -3.77 -9.20 -1.92
C ASP A 87 -2.99 -9.41 -3.20
N ARG A 88 -3.67 -9.87 -4.24
CA ARG A 88 -3.03 -10.10 -5.55
C ARG A 88 -2.40 -8.83 -6.13
N VAL A 89 -3.00 -7.66 -5.88
CA VAL A 89 -2.45 -6.38 -6.35
C VAL A 89 -1.15 -6.08 -5.61
N VAL A 90 -1.16 -6.20 -4.29
CA VAL A 90 0.01 -5.94 -3.44
C VAL A 90 1.12 -6.95 -3.72
N THR A 91 0.80 -8.25 -3.77
CA THR A 91 1.77 -9.32 -4.05
C THR A 91 2.43 -9.11 -5.41
N SER A 92 1.66 -8.89 -6.49
CA SER A 92 2.24 -8.67 -7.82
C SER A 92 3.00 -7.35 -7.95
N TRP A 93 2.66 -6.33 -7.16
CA TRP A 93 3.45 -5.11 -7.09
C TRP A 93 4.76 -5.33 -6.33
N LEU A 94 4.73 -6.04 -5.19
CA LEU A 94 5.92 -6.39 -4.42
C LEU A 94 6.86 -7.28 -5.22
N GLU A 95 6.36 -8.27 -5.97
CA GLU A 95 7.18 -9.12 -6.84
C GLU A 95 8.01 -8.31 -7.84
N ARG A 96 7.44 -7.24 -8.41
CA ARG A 96 8.10 -6.37 -9.39
C ARG A 96 9.05 -5.34 -8.77
N ASN A 97 8.76 -4.92 -7.54
CA ASN A 97 9.46 -3.82 -6.88
C ASN A 97 10.29 -4.26 -5.67
N ARG A 98 10.37 -5.57 -5.39
CA ARG A 98 10.97 -6.17 -4.18
C ARG A 98 12.34 -5.60 -3.87
N SER A 99 13.25 -5.60 -4.84
CA SER A 99 14.62 -5.15 -4.63
C SER A 99 14.69 -3.69 -4.17
N LYS A 100 13.85 -2.82 -4.75
CA LYS A 100 13.79 -1.39 -4.38
C LYS A 100 13.21 -1.20 -2.98
N VAL A 101 12.14 -1.93 -2.66
CA VAL A 101 11.50 -1.87 -1.34
C VAL A 101 12.43 -2.42 -0.25
N LEU A 102 13.16 -3.50 -0.53
CA LEU A 102 14.18 -4.05 0.40
C LEU A 102 15.33 -3.08 0.64
N GLU A 103 15.82 -2.39 -0.41
CA GLU A 103 16.87 -1.38 -0.28
C GLU A 103 16.43 -0.26 0.67
N VAL A 104 15.19 0.23 0.52
CA VAL A 104 14.63 1.26 1.41
C VAL A 104 14.40 0.74 2.82
N TRP A 105 13.89 -0.50 2.97
CA TRP A 105 13.76 -1.12 4.28
C TRP A 105 15.12 -1.25 4.99
N ALA A 106 16.16 -1.70 4.28
CA ALA A 106 17.50 -1.85 4.83
C ALA A 106 18.11 -0.50 5.23
N ALA A 107 17.99 0.53 4.38
CA ALA A 107 18.44 1.89 4.68
C ALA A 107 17.72 2.46 5.92
N LEU A 108 16.42 2.18 6.06
CA LEU A 108 15.63 2.56 7.24
C LEU A 108 16.12 1.86 8.52
N GLN A 109 16.40 0.56 8.46
CA GLN A 109 16.92 -0.16 9.64
C GLN A 109 18.30 0.34 10.06
N LEU A 110 19.14 0.71 9.08
CA LEU A 110 20.46 1.31 9.31
C LEU A 110 20.40 2.74 9.87
N GLY A 111 19.22 3.36 9.92
CA GLY A 111 19.03 4.72 10.41
C GLY A 111 19.54 5.78 9.44
N GLU A 112 19.67 5.46 8.16
CA GLU A 112 20.08 6.44 7.16
C GLU A 112 18.99 7.50 6.96
N PRO A 113 19.37 8.77 6.73
CA PRO A 113 18.41 9.83 6.43
C PRO A 113 17.67 9.52 5.12
N HIS A 114 16.39 9.18 5.27
CA HIS A 114 15.54 8.63 4.23
C HIS A 114 14.49 9.62 3.71
N GLU A 115 14.71 10.93 3.94
CA GLU A 115 13.87 12.03 3.42
C GLU A 115 13.68 11.98 1.90
N HIS A 116 14.59 11.31 1.18
CA HIS A 116 14.53 11.12 -0.27
C HIS A 116 14.10 9.71 -0.71
N LEU A 117 13.95 8.77 0.22
CA LEU A 117 13.62 7.36 -0.06
C LEU A 117 12.15 7.05 0.21
N ILE A 118 11.52 7.81 1.11
CA ILE A 118 10.12 7.65 1.47
C ILE A 118 9.28 8.72 0.75
N ALA A 119 8.70 8.34 -0.37
CA ALA A 119 7.56 9.05 -0.91
C ALA A 119 6.38 8.88 0.07
N GLU A 120 6.07 9.94 0.80
CA GLU A 120 5.03 10.09 1.82
C GLU A 120 5.48 9.89 3.27
N LEU A 121 5.41 10.94 4.08
CA LEU A 121 4.95 10.84 5.48
C LEU A 121 4.52 12.20 6.10
N SER A 122 4.23 13.25 5.31
CA SER A 122 3.44 14.40 5.81
C SER A 122 1.95 14.10 5.69
N GLY A 123 1.52 13.08 6.40
CA GLY A 123 0.13 12.83 6.71
C GLY A 123 -0.14 13.29 8.13
N ASP A 124 -0.21 14.61 8.28
CA ASP A 124 -0.62 15.42 9.42
C ASP A 124 0.30 15.38 10.67
N ALA A 125 0.88 16.55 10.96
CA ALA A 125 0.62 17.17 12.26
C ALA A 125 -0.74 17.87 12.18
#